data_AF-A0A3D5HXT0-F1
#
_entry.id   AF-A0A3D5HXT0-F1
#
_cell.length_a   1.000
_cell.length_b   1.000
_cell.length_c   1.000
_cell.angle_alpha   90.00
_cell.angle_beta   90.00
_cell.angle_gamma   90.00
#
_symmetry.space_group_name_H-M   'P 1'
#
loop_
_entity.id
_entity.type
_entity.pdbx_description
1 polymer ?
#
loop_
_entity_poly.entity_id
_entity_poly.type
_entity_poly.pdbx_seq_one_letter_code
_entity_poly.pdbx_strand_id
1 'polypeptide(L)' 'MNLKRLLEPSWAPQGTLCDLPLEVFSDRGIESLVLDVDCTLLPRHSQVLPERVVRWVHDAR' A
#
# COMPACT_ATOMS: atom_id res chain seq x y z
N MET A 1 22.52 -16.66 9.59
CA MET A 1 21.32 -15.86 9.29
C MET A 1 21.55 -15.12 7.98
N ASN A 2 20.71 -15.33 6.97
CA ASN A 2 20.88 -14.62 5.68
C ASN A 2 20.17 -13.27 5.78
N LEU A 3 20.94 -12.18 5.92
CA LEU A 3 20.41 -10.83 6.10
C LEU A 3 19.53 -10.36 4.94
N LYS A 4 19.72 -10.90 3.72
CA LYS A 4 18.91 -10.53 2.55
C LYS A 4 17.43 -10.91 2.72
N ARG A 5 17.15 -12.01 3.44
CA ARG A 5 15.78 -12.46 3.72
C ARG A 5 15.00 -11.48 4.61
N LEU A 6 15.68 -10.56 5.29
CA LEU A 6 15.02 -9.52 6.08
C LEU A 6 14.41 -8.41 5.20
N LEU A 7 14.83 -8.32 3.94
CA LEU A 7 14.33 -7.33 2.97
C LEU A 7 13.29 -7.93 2.01
N GLU A 8 12.97 -9.21 2.15
CA GLU A 8 11.95 -9.86 1.34
C GLU A 8 10.59 -9.64 2.01
N PRO A 9 9.62 -9.02 1.31
CA PRO A 9 8.29 -8.88 1.87
C PRO A 9 7.66 -10.27 2.01
N SER A 10 6.97 -10.50 3.12
CA SER A 10 6.16 -11.71 3.30
C SER A 10 4.95 -11.76 2.35
N TRP A 11 4.63 -10.63 1.72
CA TRP A 11 3.56 -10.49 0.74
C TRP A 11 3.85 -9.34 -0.23
N ALA A 12 3.81 -9.63 -1.53
CA ALA A 12 3.99 -8.65 -2.61
C ALA A 12 2.94 -8.92 -3.70
N PRO A 13 1.74 -8.32 -3.61
CA PRO A 13 0.71 -8.49 -4.63
C PRO A 13 1.12 -7.81 -5.95
N GLN A 14 0.52 -8.23 -7.06
CA GLN A 14 0.68 -7.55 -8.35
C GLN A 14 -0.18 -6.28 -8.38
N GLY A 15 0.31 -5.23 -9.05
CA GLY A 15 -0.41 -3.96 -9.18
C GLY A 15 -0.08 -2.96 -8.07
N THR A 16 -0.92 -1.93 -7.96
CA THR A 16 -0.82 -0.89 -6.93
C THR A 16 -1.80 -1.11 -5.80
N LEU A 17 -1.61 -0.43 -4.68
CA LEU A 17 -2.53 -0.49 -3.53
C LEU A 17 -3.98 -0.19 -3.93
N CYS A 18 -4.19 0.78 -4.84
CA CYS A 18 -5.51 1.16 -5.34
C CYS A 18 -6.16 0.11 -6.25
N ASP A 19 -5.42 -0.91 -6.70
CA ASP A 19 -5.94 -1.99 -7.53
C ASP A 19 -6.38 -3.20 -6.67
N LEU A 20 -6.10 -3.19 -5.37
CA LEU A 20 -6.44 -4.26 -4.44
C LEU A 20 -7.81 -4.01 -3.80
N PRO A 21 -8.70 -5.02 -3.78
CA PRO A 21 -9.89 -4.99 -2.93
C PRO A 21 -9.48 -4.85 -1.46
N LEU A 22 -10.20 -4.04 -0.69
CA LEU A 22 -9.88 -3.80 0.73
C LEU A 22 -10.01 -5.07 1.58
N GLU A 23 -10.90 -5.97 1.17
CA GLU A 23 -11.19 -7.24 1.84
C GLU A 23 -9.96 -8.15 1.90
N VAL A 24 -9.02 -8.02 0.95
CA VAL A 24 -7.77 -8.79 0.91
C VAL A 24 -6.93 -8.55 2.17
N PHE A 25 -6.98 -7.35 2.76
CA PHE A 25 -6.25 -7.07 4.00
C PHE A 25 -6.88 -7.80 5.18
N SER A 26 -8.21 -7.72 5.31
CA SER A 26 -8.96 -8.41 6.36
C SER A 26 -8.86 -9.93 6.27
N ASP A 27 -8.94 -10.50 5.06
CA ASP A 27 -8.77 -11.94 4.82
C ASP A 27 -7.39 -12.46 5.24
N ARG A 28 -6.38 -11.57 5.28
CA ARG A 28 -5.02 -11.86 5.74
C ARG A 28 -4.82 -11.57 7.23
N GLY A 29 -5.86 -11.14 7.94
CA GLY A 29 -5.80 -10.74 9.35
C GLY A 29 -5.04 -9.42 9.57
N ILE A 30 -4.97 -8.56 8.55
CA ILE A 30 -4.35 -7.24 8.66
C ILE A 30 -5.42 -6.26 9.15
N GLU A 31 -5.25 -5.77 10.38
CA GLU A 31 -6.19 -4.85 11.02
C GLU A 31 -5.86 -3.38 10.76
N SER A 32 -4.64 -3.08 10.31
CA SER A 32 -4.17 -1.71 10.09
C SER A 32 -3.04 -1.68 9.06
N LEU A 33 -3.00 -0.59 8.29
CA LEU A 33 -1.95 -0.33 7.30
C LEU A 33 -1.19 0.93 7.68
N VAL A 34 0.15 0.84 7.61
CA VAL A 34 1.03 2.00 7.69
C VAL A 34 1.52 2.28 6.28
N LEU A 35 1.18 3.45 5.74
CA LEU A 35 1.46 3.82 4.36
C LEU A 35 2.48 4.97 4.35
N ASP A 36 3.59 4.74 3.67
CA ASP A 36 4.51 5.82 3.33
C ASP A 36 3.87 6.76 2.29
N VAL A 37 4.25 8.04 2.29
CA VAL A 37 3.59 9.07 1.47
C VAL A 37 4.42 9.38 0.23
N ASP A 38 5.63 9.89 0.41
CA ASP A 38 6.48 10.35 -0.69
C ASP A 38 6.97 9.18 -1.55
N CYS A 39 6.76 9.27 -2.86
CA CYS A 39 7.11 8.19 -3.81
C CYS A 39 6.40 6.84 -3.57
N THR A 40 5.44 6.78 -2.63
CA THR A 40 4.57 5.61 -2.41
C THR A 40 3.13 5.96 -2.82
N LEU A 41 2.51 6.93 -2.14
CA LEU A 41 1.18 7.45 -2.49
C LEU A 41 1.27 8.63 -3.47
N LEU A 42 2.36 9.38 -3.40
CA LEU A 42 2.65 10.50 -4.30
C LEU A 42 3.59 10.08 -5.44
N PRO A 43 3.27 10.42 -6.70
CA PRO A 43 4.24 10.33 -7.78
C PRO A 43 5.49 11.16 -7.49
N ARG A 44 6.63 10.72 -8.01
CA ARG A 44 7.90 11.45 -7.86
C ARG A 44 7.76 12.90 -8.35
N HIS A 45 8.17 13.85 -7.51
CA HIS A 45 8.07 15.30 -7.77
C HIS A 45 6.65 15.89 -7.82
N SER A 46 5.63 15.17 -7.32
CA SER A 46 4.28 15.70 -7.13
C SER A 46 4.05 16.14 -5.69
N GLN A 47 3.26 17.21 -5.50
CA GLN A 47 2.71 17.60 -4.19
C GLN A 47 1.21 17.27 -4.07
N VAL A 48 0.61 16.68 -5.12
CA VAL A 48 -0.82 16.40 -5.20
C VAL A 48 -1.02 14.89 -5.25
N LEU A 49 -1.87 14.38 -4.35
CA LEU A 49 -2.31 12.99 -4.34
C LEU A 49 -3.18 12.71 -5.57
N PRO A 50 -2.92 11.64 -6.33
CA PRO A 50 -3.81 11.21 -7.40
C PRO A 50 -5.23 10.94 -6.86
N GLU A 51 -6.26 11.31 -7.62
CA GLU A 51 -7.66 11.13 -7.17
C GLU A 51 -7.99 9.69 -6.75
N ARG A 52 -7.43 8.70 -7.44
CA ARG A 52 -7.61 7.28 -7.11
C ARG A 52 -7.10 6.95 -5.70
N VAL A 53 -5.99 7.57 -5.28
CA VAL A 53 -5.41 7.36 -3.95
C VAL A 53 -6.30 8.00 -2.90
N VAL A 54 -6.78 9.21 -3.17
CA VAL A 54 -7.72 9.91 -2.28
C VAL A 54 -8.99 9.10 -2.07
N ARG A 55 -9.61 8.61 -3.15
CA ARG A 55 -10.81 7.76 -3.07
C ARG A 55 -10.54 6.48 -2.27
N TRP A 56 -9.45 5.79 -2.59
CA TRP A 56 -9.08 4.55 -1.88
C TRP A 56 -8.87 4.77 -0.37
N VAL A 57 -8.19 5.85 0.04
CA VAL A 57 -8.00 6.18 1.47
C VAL A 57 -9.34 6.51 2.14
N HIS A 58 -10.26 7.16 1.43
CA HIS A 58 -11.60 7.43 1.94
C HIS A 58 -12.43 6.17 2.12
N ASP A 59 -12.35 5.21 1.19
CA ASP A 59 -13.06 3.94 1.26
C ASP A 59 -12.48 3.01 2.34
N ALA A 60 -11.19 3.13 2.64
CA ALA A 60 -10.47 2.33 3.64
C ALA A 60 -10.65 2.81 5.10
N ARG A 61 -11.34 3.94 5.32
CA ARG A 61 -11.56 4.53 6.64
C ARG A 61 -12.88 4.10 7.25
#